data_AF-A0A1G3H427-F1
#
_entry.id   AF-A0A1G3H427-F1
#
_cell.length_a   1.000
_cell.length_b   1.000
_cell.length_c   1.000
_cell.angle_alpha   90.00
_cell.angle_beta   90.00
_cell.angle_gamma   90.00
#
_symmetry.space_group_name_H-M   'P 1'
#
loop_
_entity.id
_entity.type
_entity.pdbx_description
1 polymer ?
#
loop_
_entity_poly.entity_id
_entity_poly.type
_entity_poly.pdbx_seq_one_letter_code
_entity_poly.pdbx_strand_id
1 'polypeptide(L)'
;MIRHWISGLLVLYGSLAIAADPVRIEPSRGELLYSTHCIACHTEQVHWREKKLATNWTSLVAEVRRWQDIDKLGWSRDDIRQVAIYLNTLHYRYRLPNK
;
A
#
# COMPACT_ATOMS: atom_id res chain seq x y z
N MET A 1 60.42 5.10 -30.41
CA MET A 1 59.87 5.42 -29.07
C MET A 1 59.04 4.24 -28.61
N ILE A 2 59.27 3.79 -27.37
CA ILE A 2 59.11 2.41 -26.92
C ILE A 2 57.69 2.11 -26.41
N ARG A 3 57.19 1.00 -26.91
CA ARG A 3 56.00 0.21 -26.58
C ARG A 3 55.81 -0.03 -25.08
N HIS A 4 54.65 0.35 -24.53
CA HIS A 4 54.23 -0.07 -23.19
C HIS A 4 52.75 -0.49 -23.22
N TRP A 5 52.55 -1.79 -23.48
CA TRP A 5 51.28 -2.48 -23.26
C TRP A 5 51.27 -2.93 -21.80
N ILE A 6 50.48 -2.28 -20.95
CA ILE A 6 50.27 -2.75 -19.58
C ILE A 6 48.94 -3.51 -19.57
N SER A 7 49.02 -4.81 -19.81
CA SER A 7 47.97 -5.75 -19.48
C SER A 7 48.00 -5.97 -17.96
N GLY A 8 47.10 -5.29 -17.23
CA GLY A 8 46.87 -5.55 -15.81
C GLY A 8 45.83 -6.66 -15.64
N LEU A 9 46.27 -7.80 -15.10
CA LEU A 9 45.43 -8.98 -14.82
C LEU A 9 44.44 -8.65 -13.69
N LEU A 10 43.14 -8.63 -13.99
CA LEU A 10 42.08 -8.41 -13.00
C LEU A 10 41.73 -9.75 -12.33
N VAL A 11 42.16 -9.95 -11.08
CA VAL A 11 41.77 -11.13 -10.28
C VAL A 11 40.36 -10.91 -9.74
N LEU A 12 39.39 -11.65 -10.28
CA LEU A 12 38.00 -11.68 -9.79
C LEU A 12 37.89 -12.65 -8.61
N TYR A 13 37.80 -12.10 -7.39
CA TYR A 13 37.33 -12.85 -6.22
C TYR A 13 35.82 -13.07 -6.34
N GLY A 14 35.41 -14.32 -6.58
CA GLY A 14 34.00 -14.71 -6.58
C GLY A 14 33.50 -14.89 -5.14
N SER A 15 32.70 -13.93 -4.66
CA SER A 15 31.97 -14.08 -3.40
C SER A 15 30.76 -15.02 -3.61
N LEU A 16 30.71 -16.15 -2.90
CA LEU A 16 29.48 -16.92 -2.76
C LEU A 16 28.49 -16.10 -1.91
N ALA A 17 27.54 -15.43 -2.57
CA ALA A 17 26.40 -14.82 -1.90
C ALA A 17 25.34 -15.91 -1.66
N ILE A 18 25.04 -16.20 -0.38
CA ILE A 18 23.87 -16.97 0.00
C ILE A 18 22.66 -16.06 -0.25
N ALA A 19 21.86 -16.40 -1.27
CA ALA A 19 20.60 -15.71 -1.51
C ALA A 19 19.59 -16.16 -0.44
N ALA A 20 19.32 -15.30 0.55
CA ALA A 20 18.12 -15.43 1.37
C ALA A 20 16.93 -14.99 0.53
N ASP A 21 15.91 -15.84 0.39
CA ASP A 21 14.67 -15.44 -0.26
C ASP A 21 14.04 -14.30 0.54
N PRO A 22 13.74 -13.15 -0.07
CA PRO A 22 13.09 -12.07 0.63
C PRO A 22 11.71 -12.54 1.09
N VAL A 23 11.40 -12.35 2.38
CA VAL A 23 10.05 -12.55 2.90
C VAL A 23 9.10 -11.63 2.13
N ARG A 24 8.23 -12.23 1.31
CA ARG A 24 7.16 -11.50 0.64
C ARG A 24 6.04 -11.29 1.64
N ILE A 25 5.81 -10.04 2.02
CA ILE A 25 4.61 -9.66 2.77
C ILE A 25 3.50 -9.50 1.74
N GLU A 26 2.57 -10.46 1.72
CA GLU A 26 1.40 -10.36 0.86
C GLU A 26 0.52 -9.19 1.30
N PRO A 27 0.05 -8.36 0.35
CA PRO A 27 -0.79 -7.21 0.67
C PRO A 27 -2.10 -7.67 1.30
N SER A 28 -2.58 -6.91 2.28
CA SER A 28 -3.88 -7.21 2.87
C SER A 28 -5.00 -7.05 1.83
N ARG A 29 -6.12 -7.75 1.99
CA ARG A 29 -7.25 -7.59 1.06
C ARG A 29 -7.77 -6.14 1.02
N GLY A 30 -7.74 -5.42 2.15
CA GLY A 30 -8.08 -4.00 2.18
C GLY A 30 -7.12 -3.11 1.38
N GLU A 31 -5.83 -3.43 1.42
CA GLU A 31 -4.79 -2.73 0.63
C GLU A 31 -4.95 -2.96 -0.87
N LEU A 32 -5.19 -4.21 -1.29
CA LEU A 32 -5.42 -4.55 -2.69
C LEU A 32 -6.64 -3.80 -3.25
N LEU A 33 -7.75 -3.82 -2.52
CA LEU A 33 -8.96 -3.11 -2.92
C LEU A 33 -8.77 -1.59 -2.96
N TYR A 34 -8.06 -1.03 -1.99
CA TYR A 34 -7.75 0.40 -1.96
C TYR A 34 -6.89 0.83 -3.16
N SER A 35 -5.76 0.16 -3.35
CA SER A 35 -4.77 0.53 -4.38
C SER A 35 -5.31 0.37 -5.80
N THR A 36 -6.26 -0.53 -6.00
CA THR A 36 -6.86 -0.78 -7.32
C THR A 36 -8.00 0.20 -7.65
N HIS A 37 -8.80 0.60 -6.64
CA HIS A 37 -10.06 1.31 -6.90
C HIS A 37 -10.09 2.73 -6.32
N CYS A 38 -9.64 2.93 -5.09
CA CYS A 38 -9.85 4.19 -4.39
C CYS A 38 -8.98 5.34 -4.89
N ILE A 39 -7.83 5.05 -5.51
CA ILE A 39 -6.91 6.06 -6.05
C ILE A 39 -7.05 6.24 -7.57
N ALA A 40 -8.04 5.60 -8.19
CA ALA A 40 -8.26 5.69 -9.64
C ALA A 40 -8.85 7.05 -10.06
N CYS A 41 -9.66 7.68 -9.22
CA CYS A 41 -10.32 8.96 -9.53
C CYS A 41 -9.75 10.17 -8.77
N HIS A 42 -9.08 9.95 -7.64
CA HIS A 42 -8.50 11.02 -6.82
C HIS A 42 -7.25 10.55 -6.10
N THR A 43 -6.39 11.47 -5.70
CA THR A 43 -5.18 11.14 -4.92
C THR A 43 -5.52 10.84 -3.47
N GLU A 44 -4.54 10.29 -2.73
CA GLU A 44 -4.67 9.97 -1.30
C GLU A 44 -4.97 11.19 -0.42
N GLN A 45 -4.77 12.41 -0.94
CA GLN A 45 -4.99 13.67 -0.21
C GLN A 45 -6.40 13.79 0.40
N VAL A 46 -7.38 13.09 -0.17
CA VAL A 46 -8.74 13.01 0.38
C VAL A 46 -8.77 12.54 1.85
N HIS A 47 -7.75 11.83 2.31
CA HIS A 47 -7.66 11.32 3.68
C HIS A 47 -7.22 12.38 4.71
N TRP A 48 -6.52 13.44 4.31
CA TRP A 48 -5.98 14.46 5.23
C TRP A 48 -6.30 15.92 4.89
N ARG A 49 -6.92 16.21 3.74
CA ARG A 49 -7.35 17.59 3.41
C ARG A 49 -8.30 18.17 4.46
N GLU A 50 -8.36 19.51 4.56
CA GLU A 50 -9.18 20.23 5.56
C GLU A 50 -10.65 19.77 5.62
N LYS A 51 -11.24 19.46 4.47
CA LYS A 51 -12.64 19.02 4.34
C LYS A 51 -12.80 17.49 4.33
N LYS A 52 -12.02 16.75 5.12
CA LYS A 52 -12.23 15.29 5.26
C LYS A 52 -13.55 15.02 6.00
N LEU A 53 -14.34 14.06 5.51
CA LEU A 53 -15.69 13.79 6.03
C LEU A 53 -15.70 12.77 7.17
N ALA A 54 -14.76 11.83 7.17
CA ALA A 54 -14.63 10.88 8.27
C ALA A 54 -14.06 11.57 9.52
N THR A 55 -14.74 11.38 10.65
CA THR A 55 -14.39 11.93 11.97
C THR A 55 -14.19 10.86 13.04
N ASN A 56 -14.63 9.63 12.75
CA ASN A 56 -14.50 8.45 13.60
C ASN A 56 -14.59 7.15 12.77
N TRP A 57 -14.40 6.00 13.41
CA TRP A 57 -14.47 4.69 12.75
C TRP A 57 -15.77 4.45 11.97
N THR A 58 -16.93 4.75 12.58
CA THR A 58 -18.23 4.54 11.95
C THR A 58 -18.39 5.38 10.68
N SER A 59 -18.01 6.66 10.75
CA SER A 59 -18.03 7.55 9.58
C SER A 59 -17.04 7.15 8.50
N LEU A 60 -15.88 6.57 8.86
CA LEU A 60 -14.92 6.05 7.90
C LEU A 60 -15.50 4.85 7.13
N VAL A 61 -16.10 3.90 7.84
CA VAL A 61 -16.79 2.75 7.21
C VAL A 61 -17.93 3.23 6.30
N ALA A 62 -18.68 4.26 6.73
CA ALA A 62 -19.75 4.85 5.92
C ALA A 62 -19.23 5.49 4.62
N GLU A 63 -18.11 6.23 4.69
CA GLU A 63 -17.48 6.81 3.51
C GLU A 63 -16.96 5.75 2.53
N VAL A 64 -16.32 4.68 3.03
CA VAL A 64 -15.89 3.56 2.17
C VAL A 64 -17.09 2.91 1.48
N ARG A 65 -18.18 2.64 2.22
CA ARG A 65 -19.43 2.13 1.65
C ARG A 65 -19.97 3.05 0.56
N ARG A 66 -20.08 4.34 0.86
CA ARG A 66 -20.63 5.34 -0.07
C ARG A 66 -19.83 5.38 -1.38
N TRP A 67 -18.50 5.39 -1.30
CA TRP A 67 -17.66 5.47 -2.50
C TRP A 67 -17.67 4.18 -3.32
N GLN A 68 -17.65 3.00 -2.69
CA GLN A 68 -17.78 1.76 -3.47
C GLN A 68 -19.17 1.61 -4.12
N ASP A 69 -20.23 2.21 -3.55
CA ASP A 69 -21.56 2.25 -4.17
C ASP A 69 -21.57 3.19 -5.38
N ILE A 70 -20.92 4.35 -5.27
CA ILE A 70 -20.77 5.31 -6.39
C ILE A 70 -20.03 4.66 -7.56
N ASP A 71 -18.97 3.91 -7.26
CA ASP A 71 -18.16 3.20 -8.26
C ASP A 71 -18.72 1.80 -8.61
N LYS A 72 -19.88 1.43 -8.05
CA LYS A 72 -20.63 0.19 -8.33
C LYS A 72 -19.79 -1.09 -8.19
N LEU A 73 -18.89 -1.13 -7.22
CA LEU A 73 -17.93 -2.23 -7.05
C LEU A 73 -18.54 -3.51 -6.46
N GLY A 74 -19.74 -3.41 -5.86
CA GLY A 74 -20.46 -4.57 -5.33
C GLY A 74 -19.74 -5.24 -4.15
N TRP A 75 -18.98 -4.47 -3.37
CA TRP A 75 -18.19 -5.01 -2.27
C TRP A 75 -19.06 -5.55 -1.15
N SER A 76 -18.61 -6.66 -0.56
CA SER A 76 -19.27 -7.21 0.62
C SER A 76 -19.08 -6.31 1.84
N ARG A 77 -19.85 -6.56 2.90
CA ARG A 77 -19.64 -5.91 4.20
C ARG A 77 -18.23 -6.15 4.74
N ASP A 78 -17.65 -7.32 4.49
CA ASP A 78 -16.31 -7.63 4.97
C ASP A 78 -15.25 -6.86 4.18
N ASP A 79 -15.39 -6.78 2.86
CA ASP A 79 -14.51 -5.96 2.00
C ASP A 79 -14.47 -4.50 2.42
N ILE A 80 -15.66 -3.90 2.61
CA ILE A 80 -15.79 -2.52 3.11
C ILE A 80 -15.06 -2.38 4.45
N ARG A 81 -15.21 -3.36 5.35
CA ARG A 81 -14.55 -3.34 6.65
C ARG A 81 -13.04 -3.47 6.51
N GLN A 82 -12.53 -4.35 5.64
CA GLN A 82 -11.09 -4.55 5.44
C GLN A 82 -10.43 -3.31 4.85
N VAL A 83 -11.06 -2.65 3.87
CA VAL A 83 -10.58 -1.37 3.33
C VAL A 83 -10.60 -0.29 4.42
N ALA A 84 -11.67 -0.21 5.22
CA ALA A 84 -11.72 0.74 6.33
C ALA A 84 -10.62 0.48 7.38
N ILE A 85 -10.29 -0.79 7.68
CA ILE A 85 -9.17 -1.14 8.58
C ILE A 85 -7.85 -0.65 7.99
N TYR A 86 -7.62 -0.93 6.70
CA TYR A 86 -6.41 -0.51 6.01
C TYR A 86 -6.24 1.01 6.05
N LEU A 87 -7.27 1.76 5.65
CA LEU A 87 -7.29 3.22 5.71
C LEU A 87 -7.11 3.75 7.13
N ASN A 88 -7.76 3.12 8.11
CA ASN A 88 -7.64 3.53 9.50
C ASN A 88 -6.23 3.33 10.03
N THR A 89 -5.57 2.27 9.58
CA THR A 89 -4.17 1.99 9.91
C THR A 89 -3.25 2.98 9.21
N LEU A 90 -3.51 3.36 7.97
CA LEU A 90 -2.59 4.22 7.24
C LEU A 90 -2.74 5.71 7.60
N HIS A 91 -3.98 6.20 7.70
CA HIS A 91 -4.26 7.64 7.76
C HIS A 91 -5.03 8.11 8.99
N TYR A 92 -6.02 7.36 9.47
CA TYR A 92 -7.03 7.93 10.38
C TYR A 92 -6.82 7.66 11.87
N ARG A 93 -6.31 6.49 12.24
CA ARG A 93 -6.04 6.08 13.63
C ARG A 93 -7.23 6.22 14.59
N TYR A 94 -8.46 6.08 14.09
CA TYR A 94 -9.66 6.09 14.92
C TYR A 94 -9.76 4.84 15.80
N ARG A 95 -10.34 5.02 16.99
CA ARG A 95 -10.66 3.92 17.90
C ARG A 95 -11.64 2.95 17.23
N LEU A 96 -11.26 1.68 17.16
CA LEU A 96 -12.15 0.61 16.71
C LEU A 96 -13.20 0.32 17.80
N PRO A 97 -14.43 -0.06 17.43
CA PRO A 97 -15.41 -0.55 18.39
C PRO A 97 -14.88 -1.80 19.08
N ASN A 98 -15.15 -1.91 20.38
CA ASN A 98 -14.87 -3.12 21.13
C ASN A 98 -15.70 -4.26 20.54
N LYS A 99 -15.09 -5.45 20.44
CA LYS A 99 -15.78 -6.65 19.96
C LYS A 99 -16.88 -7.09 20.91
#